data_AF-A0A534KDB8-F1
#
_entry.id   AF-A0A534KDB8-F1
#
_cell.length_a   1.000
_cell.length_b   1.000
_cell.length_c   1.000
_cell.angle_alpha   90.00
_cell.angle_beta   90.00
_cell.angle_gamma   90.00
#
_symmetry.space_group_name_H-M   'P 1'
#
loop_
_entity.id
_entity.type
_entity.pdbx_description
1 polymer ?
#
loop_
_entity_poly.entity_id
_entity_poly.type
_entity_poly.pdbx_seq_one_letter_code
_entity_poly.pdbx_strand_id
1 'polypeptide(L)'
;MDQQTFRQAILLLSGENSVAILRALRDGGWHLSSEVARSLHIHITTASKFLQRFADLGLVDRRAHDARTFEYCLRSPHLRLEVDFEDDGGPLREVIDFYVAYFHSLFERIRYVGTPAIEIEMEHRLTTDHQELRQAVFDQMIDGSEAGLDRLRELVAAVHRDLWSVCAQGLGAGTAKGVFQAALRDAIGAHPDLALRCGLTRPLEG
;
A
#
# COMPACT_ATOMS: atom_id res chain seq x y z
N MET A 1 2.47 -9.09 -11.25
CA MET A 1 2.30 -7.96 -12.18
C MET A 1 2.34 -6.70 -11.33
N ASP A 2 3.10 -5.67 -11.69
CA ASP A 2 3.08 -4.40 -10.94
C ASP A 2 1.77 -3.63 -11.16
N GLN A 3 1.50 -2.62 -10.33
CA GLN A 3 0.25 -1.86 -10.33
C GLN A 3 -0.01 -1.14 -11.67
N GLN A 4 1.04 -0.62 -12.31
CA GLN A 4 0.92 0.08 -13.60
C GLN A 4 0.55 -0.89 -14.72
N THR A 5 1.24 -2.03 -14.79
CA THR A 5 0.97 -3.12 -15.74
C THR A 5 -0.43 -3.69 -15.52
N PHE A 6 -0.87 -3.82 -14.26
CA PHE A 6 -2.22 -4.25 -13.92
C PHE A 6 -3.28 -3.26 -14.42
N ARG A 7 -3.13 -1.96 -14.17
CA ARG A 7 -4.05 -0.92 -14.68
C ARG A 7 -4.15 -0.95 -16.21
N GLN A 8 -3.03 -1.13 -16.90
CA GLN A 8 -3.00 -1.27 -18.37
C GLN A 8 -3.72 -2.54 -18.84
N ALA A 9 -3.54 -3.66 -18.12
CA ALA A 9 -4.24 -4.90 -18.42
C ALA A 9 -5.75 -4.77 -18.24
N ILE A 10 -6.22 -4.16 -17.14
CA ILE A 10 -7.65 -3.91 -16.93
C ILE A 10 -8.22 -3.01 -18.03
N LEU A 11 -7.58 -1.87 -18.32
CA LEU A 11 -8.04 -0.97 -19.37
C LEU A 11 -8.14 -1.67 -20.74
N LEU A 12 -7.16 -2.52 -21.07
CA LEU A 12 -7.16 -3.30 -22.29
C LEU A 12 -8.29 -4.34 -22.29
N LEU A 13 -8.49 -5.06 -21.19
CA LEU A 13 -9.53 -6.09 -21.02
C LEU A 13 -10.96 -5.51 -21.02
N SER A 14 -11.12 -4.25 -20.61
CA SER A 14 -12.38 -3.51 -20.70
C SER A 14 -12.72 -3.06 -22.14
N GLY A 15 -11.80 -3.21 -23.09
CA GLY A 15 -12.05 -2.85 -24.49
C GLY A 15 -13.08 -3.77 -25.17
N GLU A 16 -13.91 -3.19 -26.04
CA GLU A 16 -15.04 -3.86 -26.71
C GLU A 16 -14.69 -5.20 -27.37
N ASN A 17 -13.54 -5.27 -28.05
CA ASN A 17 -13.09 -6.48 -28.77
C ASN A 17 -12.16 -7.39 -27.95
N SER A 18 -11.80 -6.99 -26.73
CA SER A 18 -10.68 -7.57 -25.98
C SER A 18 -10.93 -9.03 -25.59
N VAL A 19 -12.04 -9.29 -24.90
CA VAL A 19 -12.44 -10.64 -24.47
C VAL A 19 -12.76 -11.52 -25.68
N ALA A 20 -13.34 -10.97 -26.74
CA ALA A 20 -13.64 -11.70 -27.96
C ALA A 20 -12.36 -12.20 -28.65
N ILE A 21 -11.32 -11.35 -28.74
CA ILE A 21 -10.00 -11.72 -29.26
C ILE A 21 -9.36 -12.82 -28.41
N LEU A 22 -9.36 -12.69 -27.09
CA LEU A 22 -8.80 -13.75 -26.21
C LEU A 22 -9.56 -15.07 -26.34
N ARG A 23 -10.89 -15.02 -26.50
CA ARG A 23 -11.71 -16.22 -26.76
C ARG A 23 -11.43 -16.85 -28.11
N ALA A 24 -11.03 -16.09 -29.12
CA ALA A 24 -10.64 -16.64 -30.43
C ALA A 24 -9.37 -17.51 -30.32
N LEU A 25 -8.50 -17.25 -29.34
CA LEU A 25 -7.27 -18.00 -29.08
C LEU A 25 -7.44 -19.17 -28.10
N ARG A 26 -8.66 -19.47 -27.66
CA ARG A 26 -8.92 -20.40 -26.55
C ARG A 26 -8.56 -21.86 -26.83
N ASP A 27 -8.38 -22.23 -28.09
CA ASP A 27 -8.07 -23.58 -28.52
C ASP A 27 -6.60 -23.98 -28.24
N GLY A 28 -5.79 -23.03 -27.73
CA GLY A 28 -4.37 -23.25 -27.43
C GLY A 28 -3.49 -23.32 -28.68
N GLY A 29 -4.05 -23.01 -29.85
CA GLY A 29 -3.33 -22.90 -31.12
C GLY A 29 -2.55 -21.59 -31.24
N TRP A 30 -1.63 -21.57 -32.20
CA TRP A 30 -0.98 -20.35 -32.67
C TRP A 30 -1.80 -19.73 -33.79
N HIS A 31 -2.17 -18.45 -33.65
CA HIS A 31 -3.02 -17.75 -34.61
C HIS A 31 -2.36 -16.48 -35.12
N LEU A 32 -2.59 -16.18 -36.40
CA LEU A 32 -2.23 -14.90 -36.99
C LEU A 32 -3.30 -13.84 -36.68
N SER A 33 -2.89 -12.56 -36.63
CA SER A 33 -3.84 -11.45 -36.50
C SER A 33 -4.92 -11.44 -37.59
N SER A 34 -4.60 -11.91 -38.79
CA SER A 34 -5.53 -11.99 -39.92
C SER A 34 -6.62 -13.05 -39.72
N GLU A 35 -6.30 -14.15 -39.05
CA GLU A 35 -7.23 -15.24 -38.74
C GLU A 35 -8.21 -14.80 -37.66
N VAL A 36 -7.69 -14.21 -36.58
CA VAL A 36 -8.50 -13.62 -35.51
C VAL A 36 -9.42 -12.54 -36.08
N ALA A 37 -8.89 -11.62 -36.90
CA ALA A 37 -9.67 -10.56 -37.52
C ALA A 37 -10.80 -11.10 -38.40
N ARG A 38 -10.54 -12.14 -39.19
CA ARG A 38 -11.54 -12.80 -40.03
C ARG A 38 -12.64 -13.45 -39.19
N SER A 39 -12.27 -14.15 -38.11
CA SER A 39 -13.21 -14.85 -37.23
C SER A 39 -14.17 -13.91 -36.49
N LEU A 40 -13.70 -12.71 -36.15
CA LEU A 40 -14.46 -11.71 -35.40
C LEU A 40 -15.06 -10.60 -36.29
N HIS A 41 -14.86 -10.68 -37.60
CA HIS A 41 -15.28 -9.65 -38.57
C HIS A 41 -14.79 -8.23 -38.21
N ILE A 42 -13.56 -8.12 -37.71
CA ILE A 42 -12.90 -6.85 -37.39
C ILE A 42 -11.75 -6.56 -38.34
N HIS A 43 -11.27 -5.32 -38.34
CA HIS A 43 -10.12 -4.95 -39.15
C HIS A 43 -8.83 -5.60 -38.61
N ILE A 44 -7.94 -6.06 -39.50
CA ILE A 44 -6.67 -6.73 -39.14
C ILE A 44 -5.80 -5.85 -38.24
N THR A 45 -5.78 -4.54 -38.50
CA THR A 45 -5.02 -3.60 -37.65
C THR A 45 -5.57 -3.51 -36.23
N THR A 46 -6.88 -3.70 -36.04
CA THR A 46 -7.50 -3.77 -34.71
C THR A 46 -7.03 -5.03 -33.99
N ALA A 47 -7.15 -6.20 -34.63
CA ALA A 47 -6.68 -7.47 -34.06
C ALA A 47 -5.18 -7.41 -33.70
N SER A 48 -4.34 -6.93 -34.61
CA SER A 48 -2.90 -6.79 -34.37
C SER A 48 -2.57 -5.87 -33.20
N LYS A 49 -3.27 -4.74 -33.04
CA LYS A 49 -3.05 -3.82 -31.91
C LYS A 49 -3.37 -4.48 -30.58
N PHE A 50 -4.48 -5.20 -30.50
CA PHE A 50 -4.86 -5.92 -29.27
C PHE A 50 -3.87 -7.06 -28.97
N LEU A 51 -3.55 -7.89 -29.97
CA LEU A 51 -2.64 -9.03 -29.82
C LEU A 51 -1.23 -8.59 -29.40
N GLN A 52 -0.72 -7.51 -29.99
CA GLN A 52 0.55 -6.92 -29.56
C GLN A 52 0.50 -6.49 -28.09
N ARG A 53 -0.53 -5.75 -27.68
CA ARG A 53 -0.65 -5.28 -26.29
C ARG A 53 -0.86 -6.43 -25.31
N PHE A 54 -1.58 -7.49 -25.69
CA PHE A 54 -1.67 -8.69 -24.87
C PHE A 54 -0.32 -9.37 -24.70
N ALA A 55 0.52 -9.41 -25.74
CA ALA A 55 1.85 -9.98 -25.67
C ALA A 55 2.77 -9.15 -24.77
N ASP A 56 2.71 -7.82 -24.88
CA ASP A 56 3.47 -6.89 -24.04
C ASP A 56 3.11 -7.04 -22.55
N LEU A 57 1.85 -7.37 -22.24
CA LEU A 57 1.36 -7.63 -20.89
C LEU A 57 1.52 -9.10 -20.44
N GLY A 58 2.07 -9.96 -21.29
CA GLY A 58 2.30 -11.38 -20.99
C GLY A 58 1.04 -12.24 -20.91
N LEU A 59 -0.09 -11.76 -21.45
CA LEU A 59 -1.37 -12.49 -21.49
C LEU A 59 -1.40 -13.53 -22.63
N VAL A 60 -0.66 -13.26 -23.71
CA VAL A 60 -0.44 -14.19 -24.82
C VAL A 60 1.06 -14.31 -25.08
N ASP A 61 1.48 -15.47 -25.57
CA ASP A 61 2.81 -15.62 -26.11
C ASP A 61 2.83 -15.17 -27.58
N ARG A 62 3.95 -14.61 -28.00
CA ARG A 62 4.16 -14.10 -29.36
C ARG A 62 5.42 -14.72 -29.92
N ARG A 63 5.35 -15.19 -31.17
CA ARG A 63 6.51 -15.66 -31.92
C ARG A 63 6.48 -15.15 -33.36
N ALA A 64 7.65 -15.06 -33.98
CA ALA A 64 7.73 -14.76 -35.41
C ALA A 64 7.17 -15.95 -36.21
N HIS A 65 6.27 -15.66 -37.14
CA HIS A 65 5.82 -16.61 -38.15
C HIS A 65 6.71 -16.50 -39.40
N ASP A 66 6.96 -15.27 -39.82
CA ASP A 66 7.89 -14.92 -40.90
C ASP A 66 8.61 -13.60 -40.60
N ALA A 67 9.30 -13.03 -41.60
CA ALA A 67 10.06 -11.78 -41.45
C ALA A 67 9.21 -10.53 -41.14
N ARG A 68 7.88 -10.60 -41.29
CA ARG A 68 6.93 -9.48 -41.21
C ARG A 68 5.71 -9.77 -40.34
N THR A 69 5.44 -11.02 -40.01
CA THR A 69 4.23 -11.44 -39.28
C THR A 69 4.55 -12.25 -38.03
N PHE A 70 3.61 -12.21 -37.08
CA PHE A 70 3.71 -12.86 -35.79
C PHE A 70 2.47 -13.69 -35.52
N GLU A 71 2.69 -14.81 -34.87
CA GLU A 71 1.65 -15.66 -34.31
C GLU A 71 1.51 -15.42 -32.81
N TYR A 72 0.29 -15.63 -32.32
CA TYR A 72 -0.08 -15.44 -30.93
C TYR A 72 -0.76 -16.69 -30.40
N CYS A 73 -0.43 -17.07 -29.17
CA CYS A 73 -1.06 -18.18 -28.47
C CYS A 73 -1.43 -17.73 -27.06
N LEU A 74 -2.60 -18.14 -26.57
CA LEU A 74 -3.01 -17.83 -25.22
C LEU A 74 -2.12 -18.60 -24.23
N ARG A 75 -1.43 -17.87 -23.33
CA ARG A 75 -0.46 -18.47 -22.39
C ARG A 75 -1.13 -19.41 -21.39
N SER A 76 -2.36 -19.10 -21.01
CA SER A 76 -3.17 -19.90 -20.10
C SER A 76 -4.63 -19.86 -20.53
N PRO A 77 -5.34 -21.01 -20.58
CA PRO A 77 -6.78 -21.06 -20.86
C PRO A 77 -7.62 -20.36 -19.77
N HIS A 78 -7.01 -20.08 -18.61
CA HIS A 78 -7.63 -19.37 -17.50
C HIS A 78 -6.84 -18.11 -17.15
N LEU A 79 -7.50 -16.96 -17.30
CA LEU A 79 -7.01 -15.68 -16.79
C LEU A 79 -7.77 -15.36 -15.50
N ARG A 80 -7.06 -15.38 -14.37
CA ARG A 80 -7.58 -14.95 -13.07
C ARG A 80 -7.02 -13.57 -12.77
N LEU A 81 -7.91 -12.59 -12.67
CA LEU A 81 -7.59 -11.27 -12.14
C LEU A 81 -8.07 -11.25 -10.69
N GLU A 82 -7.14 -11.12 -9.77
CA GLU A 82 -7.44 -10.91 -8.36
C GLU A 82 -7.21 -9.43 -8.08
N VAL A 83 -8.28 -8.77 -7.64
CA VAL A 83 -8.25 -7.35 -7.28
C VAL A 83 -8.51 -7.31 -5.80
N ASP A 84 -7.46 -7.02 -5.05
CA ASP A 84 -7.61 -6.74 -3.64
C ASP A 84 -8.15 -5.31 -3.49
N PHE A 85 -9.32 -5.20 -2.88
CA PHE A 85 -9.94 -3.93 -2.50
C PHE A 85 -9.75 -3.66 -1.00
N GLU A 86 -9.11 -4.58 -0.28
CA GLU A 86 -8.63 -4.28 1.06
C GLU A 86 -7.49 -3.27 0.93
N ASP A 87 -7.74 -2.08 1.44
CA ASP A 87 -6.72 -1.06 1.64
C ASP A 87 -5.71 -1.63 2.66
N ASP A 88 -4.51 -2.01 2.21
CA ASP A 88 -3.42 -2.54 3.05
C ASP A 88 -3.05 -1.58 4.21
N GLY A 89 -3.53 -0.34 4.17
CA GLY A 89 -3.38 0.65 5.24
C GLY A 89 -4.38 0.53 6.39
N GLY A 90 -5.48 -0.22 6.26
CA GLY A 90 -6.67 0.02 7.06
C GLY A 90 -7.24 1.42 6.81
N PRO A 91 -8.47 1.74 7.26
CA PRO A 91 -8.93 3.12 7.22
C PRO A 91 -7.92 3.95 8.02
N LEU A 92 -7.33 4.98 7.41
CA LEU A 92 -6.42 5.95 8.06
C LEU A 92 -6.88 6.37 9.47
N ARG A 93 -8.20 6.45 9.66
CA ARG A 93 -8.84 6.66 10.96
C ARG A 93 -8.44 5.61 12.01
N GLU A 94 -8.51 4.33 11.69
CA GLU A 94 -8.14 3.23 12.60
C GLU A 94 -6.65 3.27 12.93
N VAL A 95 -5.79 3.61 11.96
CA VAL A 95 -4.35 3.79 12.19
C VAL A 95 -4.07 4.96 13.13
N ILE A 96 -4.80 6.06 12.96
CA ILE A 96 -4.73 7.21 13.85
C ILE A 96 -5.23 6.83 15.24
N ASP A 97 -6.35 6.11 15.34
CA ASP A 97 -6.93 5.65 16.59
C ASP A 97 -5.93 4.76 17.37
N PHE A 98 -5.17 3.90 16.67
CA PHE A 98 -4.08 3.12 17.27
C PHE A 98 -2.98 4.00 17.87
N TYR A 99 -2.46 4.98 17.12
CA TYR A 99 -1.40 5.86 17.62
C TYR A 99 -1.90 6.80 18.72
N VAL A 100 -3.15 7.26 18.65
CA VAL A 100 -3.79 8.03 19.71
C VAL A 100 -3.90 7.20 20.98
N ALA A 101 -4.35 5.94 20.89
CA ALA A 101 -4.42 5.03 22.04
C ALA A 101 -3.04 4.79 22.65
N TYR A 102 -2.01 4.60 21.81
CA TYR A 102 -0.62 4.46 22.25
C TYR A 102 -0.13 5.69 23.03
N PHE A 103 -0.23 6.89 22.44
CA PHE A 103 0.24 8.10 23.11
C PHE A 103 -0.59 8.41 24.37
N HIS A 104 -1.90 8.17 24.36
CA HIS A 104 -2.74 8.35 25.54
C HIS A 104 -2.27 7.46 26.71
N SER A 105 -2.07 6.15 26.48
CA SER A 105 -1.53 5.25 27.50
C SER A 105 -0.13 5.67 27.96
N LEU A 106 0.71 6.14 27.03
CA LEU A 106 2.05 6.65 27.35
C LEU A 106 1.98 7.83 28.33
N PHE A 107 1.16 8.84 28.04
CA PHE A 107 1.01 10.02 28.89
C PHE A 107 0.41 9.68 30.26
N GLU A 108 -0.60 8.83 30.32
CA GLU A 108 -1.18 8.38 31.60
C GLU A 108 -0.14 7.70 32.49
N ARG A 109 0.70 6.84 31.90
CA ARG A 109 1.76 6.14 32.63
C ARG A 109 2.85 7.10 33.10
N ILE A 110 3.23 8.09 32.30
CA ILE A 110 4.25 9.08 32.69
C ILE A 110 3.72 9.99 33.81
N ARG A 111 2.45 10.40 33.74
CA ARG A 111 1.76 11.09 34.83
C ARG A 111 1.76 10.27 36.12
N TYR A 112 1.51 8.97 36.01
CA TYR A 112 1.53 8.06 37.16
C TYR A 112 2.92 7.95 37.81
N VAL A 113 4.00 8.03 37.02
CA VAL A 113 5.38 8.07 37.54
C VAL A 113 5.67 9.39 38.29
N GLY A 114 4.88 10.44 38.08
CA GLY A 114 4.84 11.62 38.94
C GLY A 114 5.98 12.61 38.73
N THR A 115 6.43 12.81 37.49
CA THR A 115 7.50 13.79 37.16
C THR A 115 6.97 14.94 36.29
N PRO A 116 6.46 16.05 36.87
CA PRO A 116 5.84 17.14 36.13
C PRO A 116 6.75 17.82 35.10
N ALA A 117 8.07 17.87 35.37
CA ALA A 117 9.03 18.46 34.43
C ALA A 117 9.13 17.66 33.12
N ILE A 118 8.98 16.33 33.18
CA ILE A 118 9.01 15.46 32.01
C ILE A 118 7.72 15.65 31.20
N GLU A 119 6.57 15.74 31.88
CA GLU A 119 5.29 15.99 31.23
C GLU A 119 5.28 17.32 30.46
N ILE A 120 5.75 18.41 31.08
CA ILE A 120 5.83 19.73 30.46
C ILE A 120 6.75 19.72 29.23
N GLU A 121 7.91 19.08 29.34
CA GLU A 121 8.86 18.98 28.23
C GLU A 121 8.28 18.14 27.07
N MET A 122 7.58 17.05 27.37
CA MET A 122 6.92 16.24 26.34
C MET A 122 5.79 17.00 25.61
N GLU A 123 4.96 17.74 26.35
CA GLU A 123 3.93 18.59 25.76
C GLU A 123 4.54 19.68 24.87
N HIS A 124 5.67 20.26 25.29
CA HIS A 124 6.40 21.25 24.50
C HIS A 124 6.88 20.68 23.16
N ARG A 125 7.52 19.50 23.16
CA ARG A 125 8.01 18.86 21.92
C ARG A 125 6.89 18.47 20.98
N LEU A 126 5.80 17.92 21.50
CA LEU A 126 4.63 17.58 20.68
C LEU A 126 4.03 18.78 19.98
N THR A 127 3.94 19.91 20.68
CA THR A 127 3.24 21.10 20.18
C THR A 127 4.11 21.94 19.25
N THR A 128 5.39 22.10 19.58
CA THR A 128 6.31 23.05 18.93
C THR A 128 7.20 22.37 17.90
N ASP A 129 7.92 21.31 18.27
CA ASP A 129 8.97 20.70 17.42
C ASP A 129 8.40 19.91 16.23
N HIS A 130 7.15 19.44 16.35
CA HIS A 130 6.50 18.63 15.32
C HIS A 130 5.39 19.37 14.56
N GLN A 131 5.25 20.69 14.70
CA GLN A 131 4.15 21.45 14.10
C GLN A 131 4.15 21.36 12.56
N GLU A 132 5.30 21.56 11.92
CA GLU A 132 5.41 21.53 10.45
C GLU A 132 5.13 20.13 9.87
N LEU A 133 5.65 19.09 10.53
CA LEU A 133 5.51 17.72 10.08
C LEU A 133 4.06 17.21 10.29
N ARG A 134 3.40 17.68 11.35
CA ARG A 134 1.97 17.46 11.60
C ARG A 134 1.09 18.14 10.55
N GLN A 135 1.39 19.40 10.20
CA GLN A 135 0.67 20.12 9.16
C GLN A 135 0.80 19.41 7.81
N ALA A 136 2.01 18.97 7.46
CA ALA A 136 2.25 18.23 6.22
C ALA A 136 1.49 16.90 6.15
N VAL A 137 1.36 16.18 7.27
CA VAL A 137 0.52 14.97 7.36
C VAL A 137 -0.96 15.35 7.20
N PHE A 138 -1.47 16.37 7.89
CA PHE A 138 -2.86 16.81 7.77
C PHE A 138 -3.23 17.20 6.33
N ASP A 139 -2.38 17.96 5.64
CA ASP A 139 -2.62 18.38 4.26
C ASP A 139 -2.70 17.16 3.32
N GLN A 140 -1.79 16.19 3.45
CA GLN A 140 -1.79 14.96 2.65
C GLN A 140 -2.95 14.01 2.97
N MET A 141 -3.43 14.02 4.22
CA MET A 141 -4.61 13.27 4.62
C MET A 141 -5.90 13.86 4.00
N ILE A 142 -5.99 15.18 3.86
CA ILE A 142 -7.10 15.85 3.18
C ILE A 142 -7.09 15.51 1.68
N ASP A 143 -5.90 15.44 1.08
CA ASP A 143 -5.72 15.12 -0.34
C ASP A 143 -5.91 13.62 -0.66
N GLY A 144 -6.03 12.75 0.36
CA GLY A 144 -6.42 11.34 0.20
C GLY A 144 -5.37 10.45 -0.48
N SER A 145 -4.08 10.82 -0.41
CA SER A 145 -3.00 10.05 -1.05
C SER A 145 -2.47 8.90 -0.17
N GLU A 146 -2.10 7.76 -0.76
CA GLU A 146 -1.41 6.64 -0.08
C GLU A 146 -0.13 7.09 0.66
N ALA A 147 0.52 8.17 0.19
CA ALA A 147 1.69 8.77 0.83
C ALA A 147 1.42 9.29 2.26
N GLY A 148 0.16 9.55 2.62
CA GLY A 148 -0.20 10.05 3.94
C GLY A 148 0.10 9.07 5.08
N LEU A 149 0.02 7.76 4.83
CA LEU A 149 0.24 6.74 5.86
C LEU A 149 1.73 6.53 6.14
N ASP A 150 2.58 6.55 5.12
CA ASP A 150 4.03 6.51 5.31
C ASP A 150 4.55 7.77 6.00
N ARG A 151 4.02 8.95 5.61
CA ARG A 151 4.32 10.22 6.29
C ARG A 151 3.86 10.22 7.76
N LEU A 152 2.72 9.61 8.05
CA LEU A 152 2.23 9.42 9.42
C LEU A 152 3.16 8.51 10.23
N ARG A 153 3.63 7.41 9.65
CA ARG A 153 4.62 6.52 10.30
C ARG A 153 5.92 7.26 10.59
N GLU A 154 6.41 8.08 9.65
CA GLU A 154 7.59 8.92 9.84
C GLU A 154 7.40 9.94 10.98
N LEU A 155 6.24 10.61 11.01
CA LEU A 155 5.87 11.52 12.10
C LEU A 155 5.89 10.81 13.45
N VAL A 156 5.24 9.65 13.54
CA VAL A 156 5.17 8.88 14.78
C VAL A 156 6.56 8.41 15.21
N ALA A 157 7.40 7.95 14.29
CA ALA A 157 8.78 7.56 14.61
C ALA A 157 9.59 8.75 15.16
N ALA A 158 9.43 9.94 14.58
CA ALA A 158 10.10 11.14 15.07
C ALA A 158 9.63 11.51 16.48
N VAL A 159 8.32 11.60 16.68
CA VAL A 159 7.70 11.89 17.97
C VAL A 159 8.14 10.87 19.02
N HIS A 160 8.05 9.57 18.72
CA HIS A 160 8.44 8.50 19.63
C HIS A 160 9.90 8.64 20.08
N ARG A 161 10.83 8.91 19.16
CA ARG A 161 12.26 9.10 19.50
C ARG A 161 12.49 10.30 20.40
N ASP A 162 11.80 11.41 20.15
CA ASP A 162 11.96 12.62 20.95
C ASP A 162 11.39 12.44 22.35
N LEU A 163 10.20 11.85 22.47
CA LEU A 163 9.60 11.50 23.76
C LEU A 163 10.47 10.48 24.52
N TRP A 164 11.01 9.49 23.80
CA TRP A 164 11.94 8.51 24.38
C TRP A 164 13.18 9.20 24.97
N SER A 165 13.79 10.13 24.23
CA SER A 165 14.97 10.86 24.67
C SER A 165 14.71 11.61 25.98
N VAL A 166 13.60 12.34 26.05
CA VAL A 166 13.18 13.07 27.26
C VAL A 166 12.94 12.11 28.44
N CYS A 167 12.19 11.04 28.21
CA CYS A 167 11.86 10.07 29.26
C CYS A 167 13.08 9.28 29.74
N ALA A 168 13.97 8.88 28.83
CA ALA A 168 15.17 8.14 29.18
C ALA A 168 16.16 9.00 29.98
N GLN A 169 16.25 10.29 29.69
CA GLN A 169 17.05 11.25 30.45
C GLN A 169 16.44 11.55 31.83
N GLY A 170 15.12 11.70 31.91
CA GLY A 170 14.45 12.07 33.16
C GLY A 170 14.14 10.90 34.11
N LEU A 171 13.70 9.75 33.60
CA LEU A 171 13.29 8.57 34.38
C LEU A 171 14.35 7.47 34.45
N GLY A 172 15.39 7.57 33.61
CA GLY A 172 16.32 6.50 33.33
C GLY A 172 15.80 5.53 32.27
N ALA A 173 16.72 5.02 31.43
CA ALA A 173 16.39 4.22 30.26
C ALA A 173 15.58 2.94 30.59
N GLY A 174 15.81 2.29 31.74
CA GLY A 174 15.08 1.09 32.14
C GLY A 174 13.61 1.36 32.44
N THR A 175 13.33 2.41 33.22
CA THR A 175 11.96 2.84 33.56
C THR A 175 11.23 3.33 32.31
N ALA A 176 11.89 4.16 31.50
CA ALA A 176 11.35 4.63 30.22
C ALA A 176 10.98 3.45 29.31
N LYS A 177 11.86 2.44 29.18
CA LYS A 177 11.58 1.22 28.42
C LYS A 177 10.31 0.52 28.87
N GLY A 178 10.16 0.33 30.19
CA GLY A 178 8.99 -0.33 30.76
C GLY A 178 7.69 0.41 30.45
N VAL A 179 7.72 1.74 30.54
CA VAL A 179 6.56 2.60 30.28
C VAL A 179 6.15 2.54 28.79
N PHE A 180 7.11 2.69 27.87
CA PHE A 180 6.85 2.64 26.43
C PHE A 180 6.36 1.26 25.97
N GLN A 181 6.99 0.18 26.45
CA GLN A 181 6.57 -1.18 26.12
C GLN A 181 5.18 -1.52 26.65
N ALA A 182 4.83 -1.00 27.83
CA ALA A 182 3.51 -1.21 28.39
C ALA A 182 2.43 -0.41 27.61
N ALA A 183 2.71 0.83 27.23
CA ALA A 183 1.83 1.62 26.37
C ALA A 183 1.61 0.97 25.00
N LEU A 184 2.68 0.45 24.38
CA LEU A 184 2.60 -0.28 23.11
C LEU A 184 1.75 -1.55 23.25
N ARG A 185 1.92 -2.29 24.35
CA ARG A 185 1.11 -3.49 24.62
C ARG A 185 -0.37 -3.18 24.76
N ASP A 186 -0.71 -2.06 25.41
CA ASP A 186 -2.11 -1.64 25.55
C ASP A 186 -2.72 -1.29 24.19
N ALA A 187 -1.99 -0.55 23.34
CA ALA A 187 -2.44 -0.20 21.99
C ALA A 187 -2.62 -1.44 21.09
N ILE A 188 -1.70 -2.40 21.15
CA ILE A 188 -1.83 -3.69 20.44
C ILE A 188 -3.03 -4.48 20.97
N GLY A 189 -3.24 -4.49 22.29
CA GLY A 189 -4.39 -5.17 22.90
C GLY A 189 -5.74 -4.59 22.47
N ALA A 190 -5.80 -3.27 22.24
CA ALA A 190 -7.00 -2.59 21.74
C ALA A 190 -7.25 -2.83 20.24
N HIS A 191 -6.19 -3.01 19.44
CA HIS A 191 -6.28 -3.17 17.98
C HIS A 191 -5.33 -4.27 17.44
N PRO A 192 -5.55 -5.55 17.80
CA PRO A 192 -4.59 -6.63 17.53
C PRO A 192 -4.41 -6.91 16.03
N ASP A 193 -5.50 -6.94 15.27
CA ASP A 193 -5.46 -7.24 13.83
C ASP A 193 -4.86 -6.09 13.01
N LEU A 194 -5.07 -4.84 13.45
CA LEU A 194 -4.59 -3.65 12.76
C LEU A 194 -3.07 -3.47 12.93
N ALA A 195 -2.54 -3.72 14.13
CA ALA A 195 -1.11 -3.59 14.41
C ALA A 195 -0.27 -4.51 13.51
N LEU A 196 -0.77 -5.73 13.25
CA LEU A 196 -0.09 -6.75 12.46
C LEU A 196 -0.24 -6.50 10.95
N ARG A 197 -1.45 -6.18 10.48
CA ARG A 197 -1.71 -5.88 9.06
C ARG A 197 -0.95 -4.64 8.59
N CYS A 198 -0.97 -3.57 9.38
CA CYS A 198 -0.44 -2.28 8.98
C CYS A 198 0.97 -2.00 9.53
N GLY A 199 1.63 -2.99 10.15
CA GLY A 199 3.01 -2.87 10.64
C GLY A 199 3.25 -1.69 11.58
N LEU A 200 2.25 -1.32 12.39
CA LEU A 200 2.22 -0.08 13.19
C LEU A 200 3.19 -0.11 14.39
N THR A 201 3.75 -1.27 14.71
CA THR A 201 4.75 -1.42 15.77
C THR A 201 6.14 -1.00 15.31
N ARG A 202 6.46 -1.08 14.00
CA ARG A 202 7.80 -0.81 13.47
C ARG A 202 8.34 0.58 13.82
N PRO A 203 7.55 1.68 13.76
CA PRO A 203 8.01 3.00 14.19
C PRO A 203 8.33 3.12 15.69
N LEU A 204 7.83 2.18 16.50
CA LEU A 204 7.82 2.23 17.97
C LEU A 204 8.78 1.20 18.62
N GLU A 205 9.41 0.35 17.80
CA GLU A 205 10.38 -0.67 18.24
C GLU A 205 11.81 -0.12 18.42
N GLY A 206 12.05 1.14 18.01
CA GLY A 206 13.33 1.86 18.08
C GLY A 206 13.58 2.60 19.38
#